data_AF-A0A846PJH2-F1
#
_entry.id   AF-A0A846PJH2-F1
#
_cell.length_a   1.000
_cell.length_b   1.000
_cell.length_c   1.000
_cell.angle_alpha   90.00
_cell.angle_beta   90.00
_cell.angle_gamma   90.00
#
_symmetry.space_group_name_H-M   'P 1'
#
loop_
_entity.id
_entity.type
_entity.pdbx_description
1 polymer ?
#
loop_
_entity_poly.entity_id
_entity_poly.type
_entity_poly.pdbx_seq_one_letter_code
_entity_poly.pdbx_strand_id
1 'polypeptide(L)'
;MPVRMPGLMVHKKQLVDMLVEALSFEEITVTARLESFLKNVRDCEIDKMAKPVIESNIELMLSDSIHHSQILTGLLRKAVKE
;
A
#
# COMPACT_ATOMS: atom_id res chain seq x y z
N MET A 1 13.64 24.96 -26.57
CA MET A 1 12.53 25.38 -25.67
C MET A 1 12.63 24.57 -24.39
N PRO A 2 12.73 25.19 -23.20
CA PRO A 2 12.78 24.44 -21.95
C PRO A 2 11.36 24.18 -21.44
N VAL A 3 11.05 22.92 -21.13
CA VAL A 3 9.82 22.53 -20.43
C VAL A 3 10.06 22.77 -18.94
N ARG A 4 9.41 23.79 -18.37
CA ARG A 4 9.31 23.99 -16.91
C ARG A 4 8.05 23.28 -16.42
N MET A 5 8.19 22.23 -15.62
CA MET A 5 7.11 21.84 -14.71
C MET A 5 7.19 22.74 -13.47
N PRO A 6 6.13 23.49 -13.12
CA PRO A 6 6.14 24.33 -11.93
C PRO A 6 6.28 23.46 -10.67
N GLY A 7 7.24 23.82 -9.82
CA GLY A 7 7.43 23.20 -8.51
C GLY A 7 6.20 23.41 -7.63
N LEU A 8 5.50 22.32 -7.31
CA LEU A 8 4.54 22.30 -6.24
C LEU A 8 5.32 22.33 -4.92
N MET A 9 5.42 23.49 -4.26
CA MET A 9 5.87 23.53 -2.88
C MET A 9 4.76 22.92 -2.01
N VAL A 10 4.95 21.67 -1.61
CA VAL A 10 4.06 21.00 -0.66
C VAL A 10 4.35 21.55 0.73
N HIS A 11 3.35 22.15 1.37
CA HIS A 11 3.49 22.59 2.75
C HIS A 11 3.60 21.39 3.69
N LYS A 12 4.38 21.50 4.79
CA LYS A 12 4.57 20.42 5.78
C LYS A 12 3.26 19.75 6.22
N LYS A 13 2.21 20.55 6.45
CA LYS A 13 0.87 20.03 6.78
C LYS A 13 0.28 19.16 5.66
N GLN A 14 0.35 19.62 4.40
CA GLN A 14 -0.12 18.87 3.25
C GLN A 14 0.67 17.58 3.05
N LEU A 15 1.99 17.59 3.28
CA LEU A 15 2.82 16.39 3.23
C LEU A 15 2.37 15.36 4.29
N VAL A 16 2.14 15.82 5.51
CA VAL A 16 1.63 14.97 6.60
C VAL A 16 0.27 14.38 6.24
N ASP A 17 -0.66 15.20 5.74
CA ASP A 17 -2.00 14.76 5.34
C ASP A 17 -1.92 13.68 4.23
N MET A 18 -1.07 13.88 3.21
CA MET A 18 -0.85 12.89 2.14
C MET A 18 -0.21 11.60 2.66
N LEU A 19 0.73 11.68 3.60
CA LEU A 19 1.35 10.48 4.20
C LEU A 19 0.36 9.70 5.05
N VAL A 20 -0.52 10.38 5.79
CA VAL A 20 -1.59 9.75 6.57
C VAL A 20 -2.60 9.09 5.64
N GLU A 21 -2.99 9.74 4.54
CA GLU A 21 -3.90 9.16 3.54
C GLU A 21 -3.29 7.90 2.90
N ALA A 22 -2.02 7.97 2.48
CA ALA A 22 -1.31 6.82 1.91
C ALA A 22 -1.20 5.67 2.92
N LEU A 23 -0.89 5.96 4.19
CA LEU A 23 -0.80 4.95 5.24
C LEU A 23 -2.16 4.30 5.49
N SER A 24 -3.23 5.10 5.60
CA SER A 24 -4.60 4.60 5.75
C SER A 24 -5.03 3.75 4.55
N PHE A 25 -4.57 4.08 3.35
CA PHE A 25 -4.88 3.29 2.16
C PHE A 25 -4.23 1.91 2.22
N GLU A 26 -2.94 1.82 2.55
CA GLU A 26 -2.23 0.53 2.69
C GLU A 26 -2.80 -0.32 3.84
N GLU A 27 -2.90 0.25 5.05
CA GLU A 27 -3.27 -0.49 6.25
C GLU A 27 -4.74 -0.92 6.28
N ILE A 28 -5.65 -0.12 5.71
CA ILE A 28 -7.10 -0.39 5.79
C ILE A 28 -7.62 -0.93 4.48
N THR A 29 -7.33 -0.27 3.36
CA THR A 29 -7.99 -0.58 2.09
C THR A 29 -7.31 -1.74 1.37
N VAL A 30 -5.99 -1.67 1.17
CA VAL A 30 -5.23 -2.69 0.44
C VAL A 30 -5.25 -4.00 1.22
N THR A 31 -4.88 -3.96 2.50
CA THR A 31 -4.82 -5.14 3.36
C THR A 31 -6.17 -5.87 3.43
N ALA A 32 -7.26 -5.18 3.74
CA ALA A 32 -8.59 -5.81 3.85
C ALA A 32 -9.06 -6.40 2.51
N ARG A 33 -8.76 -5.75 1.38
CA ARG A 33 -9.11 -6.27 0.04
C ARG A 33 -8.31 -7.51 -0.31
N LEU A 34 -7.01 -7.53 -0.01
CA LEU A 34 -6.15 -8.69 -0.27
C LEU A 34 -6.53 -9.87 0.63
N GLU A 35 -6.85 -9.64 1.91
CA GLU A 35 -7.36 -10.67 2.82
C GLU A 35 -8.69 -11.25 2.33
N SER A 36 -9.63 -10.38 1.93
CA SER A 36 -10.90 -10.83 1.36
C SER A 36 -10.69 -11.59 0.05
N PHE A 37 -9.75 -11.16 -0.79
CA PHE A 37 -9.45 -11.84 -2.04
C PHE A 37 -8.84 -13.23 -1.77
N LEU A 38 -7.88 -13.32 -0.85
CA LEU A 38 -7.28 -14.58 -0.43
C LEU A 38 -8.33 -15.55 0.10
N LYS A 39 -9.27 -15.08 0.93
CA LYS A 39 -10.40 -15.88 1.40
C LYS A 39 -11.25 -16.39 0.24
N ASN A 40 -11.62 -15.52 -0.70
CA ASN A 40 -12.42 -15.91 -1.87
C ASN A 40 -11.69 -16.94 -2.74
N VAL A 41 -10.37 -16.81 -2.93
CA VAL A 41 -9.57 -17.80 -3.66
C VAL A 41 -9.54 -19.13 -2.93
N ARG A 42 -9.38 -19.12 -1.60
CA ARG A 42 -9.42 -20.31 -0.74
C ARG A 42 -10.79 -21.01 -0.77
N ASP A 43 -11.87 -20.26 -0.91
CA ASP A 43 -13.23 -20.80 -0.98
C ASP A 43 -13.64 -21.23 -2.42
N CYS A 44 -12.94 -20.77 -3.45
CA CYS A 44 -13.22 -21.10 -4.84
C CYS A 44 -12.68 -22.47 -5.27
N GLU A 45 -13.43 -23.13 -6.15
CA GLU A 45 -12.99 -24.31 -6.91
C GLU A 45 -12.16 -23.88 -8.12
N ILE A 46 -10.88 -23.60 -7.85
CA ILE A 46 -9.84 -23.35 -8.88
C ILE A 46 -9.00 -24.62 -9.04
N ASP A 47 -8.40 -24.78 -10.23
CA ASP A 47 -7.42 -25.81 -10.51
C ASP A 47 -6.37 -25.96 -9.39
N LYS A 48 -6.07 -27.21 -9.02
CA LYS A 48 -5.21 -27.56 -7.88
C LYS A 48 -3.75 -27.10 -8.03
N MET A 49 -3.29 -26.84 -9.25
CA MET A 49 -1.94 -26.31 -9.51
C MET A 49 -1.93 -24.79 -9.54
N ALA A 50 -3.00 -24.15 -10.04
CA ALA A 50 -3.08 -22.70 -10.13
C ALA A 50 -3.37 -22.04 -8.76
N LYS A 51 -4.20 -22.67 -7.94
CA LYS A 51 -4.65 -22.11 -6.65
C LYS A 51 -3.50 -21.77 -5.68
N PRO A 52 -2.54 -22.67 -5.42
CA PRO A 52 -1.41 -22.34 -4.52
C PRO A 52 -0.53 -21.20 -5.04
N VAL A 53 -0.39 -21.08 -6.37
CA VAL A 53 0.39 -19.99 -6.99
C VAL A 53 -0.31 -18.65 -6.79
N ILE A 54 -1.63 -18.61 -6.95
CA ILE A 54 -2.43 -17.40 -6.73
C ILE A 54 -2.39 -17.01 -5.24
N GLU A 55 -2.62 -17.97 -4.34
CA GLU A 55 -2.57 -17.72 -2.89
C GLU A 55 -1.22 -17.16 -2.46
N SER A 56 -0.12 -17.78 -2.90
CA SER A 56 1.25 -17.32 -2.60
C SER A 56 1.52 -15.89 -3.10
N ASN A 57 1.04 -15.54 -4.30
CA ASN A 57 1.18 -14.17 -4.80
C ASN A 57 0.37 -13.16 -3.98
N ILE A 58 -0.85 -13.52 -3.54
CA ILE A 58 -1.66 -12.62 -2.70
C ILE A 58 -1.01 -12.45 -1.32
N GLU A 59 -0.46 -13.51 -0.74
CA GLU A 59 0.28 -13.46 0.52
C GLU A 59 1.55 -12.59 0.41
N LEU A 60 2.26 -12.66 -0.73
CA LEU A 60 3.38 -11.76 -1.00
C LEU A 60 2.92 -10.29 -1.06
N MET A 61 1.81 -10.00 -1.76
CA MET A 61 1.24 -8.64 -1.82
C MET A 61 0.82 -8.12 -0.45
N LEU A 62 0.31 -8.98 0.44
CA LEU A 62 0.01 -8.62 1.84
C LEU A 62 1.28 -8.23 2.60
N SER A 63 2.34 -9.02 2.46
CA SER A 63 3.65 -8.71 3.05
C SER A 63 4.21 -7.39 2.54
N ASP A 64 4.10 -7.12 1.25
CA ASP A 64 4.55 -5.86 0.63
C ASP A 64 3.75 -4.65 1.13
N SER A 65 2.43 -4.77 1.29
CA SER A 65 1.58 -3.70 1.84
C SER A 65 1.93 -3.35 3.29
N ILE A 66 2.27 -4.35 4.10
CA ILE A 66 2.81 -4.14 5.46
C ILE A 66 4.16 -3.39 5.39
N HIS A 67 5.04 -3.79 4.47
CA HIS A 67 6.33 -3.12 4.28
C HIS A 67 6.17 -1.66 3.84
N HIS A 68 5.25 -1.37 2.91
CA HIS A 68 4.91 0.00 2.51
C HIS A 68 4.42 0.82 3.69
N SER A 69 3.54 0.26 4.53
CA SER A 69 3.03 0.92 5.74
C SER A 69 4.16 1.29 6.72
N GLN A 70 5.16 0.43 6.85
CA GLN A 70 6.37 0.72 7.67
C GLN A 70 7.20 1.86 7.08
N ILE A 71 7.41 1.88 5.76
CA ILE A 71 8.12 2.96 5.06
C ILE A 71 7.38 4.28 5.27
N LEU A 72 6.07 4.30 5.00
CA LEU A 72 5.22 5.48 5.15
C LEU A 72 5.21 6.00 6.59
N THR A 73 5.14 5.11 7.58
CA THR A 73 5.28 5.45 9.00
C THR A 73 6.64 6.09 9.29
N GLY A 74 7.72 5.56 8.71
CA GLY A 74 9.06 6.12 8.83
C GLY A 74 9.15 7.53 8.26
N LEU A 75 8.55 7.77 7.09
CA LEU A 75 8.48 9.08 6.45
C LEU A 75 7.64 10.07 7.26
N LEU A 76 6.48 9.65 7.75
CA LEU A 76 5.59 10.46 8.58
C LEU A 76 6.29 10.91 9.87
N ARG A 77 7.02 10.00 10.54
CA ARG A 77 7.79 10.35 11.74
C ARG A 77 8.85 11.41 11.46
N LYS A 78 9.53 11.35 10.32
CA LYS A 78 10.51 12.39 9.92
C LYS A 78 9.80 13.71 9.64
N ALA A 79 8.72 13.69 8.85
CA ALA A 79 7.93 14.86 8.49
C ALA A 79 7.25 15.55 9.68
N VAL A 80 7.01 14.86 10.79
CA VAL A 80 6.48 15.48 12.02
C VAL A 80 7.60 16.11 12.86
N LYS A 81 8.77 15.45 12.95
CA LYS A 81 9.88 15.86 13.81
C LYS A 81 10.68 17.06 13.28
N GLU A 82 10.80 17.20 11.96
CA GLU A 82 11.42 18.35 11.28
C GLU A 82 10.37 19.44 11.03
#